data_AF-J2GMF3-F1
#
_entry.id   AF-J2GMF3-F1
#
_cell.length_a   1.000
_cell.length_b   1.000
_cell.length_c   1.000
_cell.angle_alpha   90.00
_cell.angle_beta   90.00
_cell.angle_gamma   90.00
#
_symmetry.space_group_name_H-M   'P 1'
#
loop_
_entity.id
_entity.type
_entity.pdbx_description
1 polymer ?
#
loop_
_entity_poly.entity_id
_entity_poly.type
_entity_poly.pdbx_seq_one_letter_code
_entity_poly.pdbx_strand_id
1 'polypeptide(L)'
;MDTAETSRTRAPDPALREPQPFVAVSQLEGPADGTLTQPRRRAQGERDQAAIPVSLLLEATRTAGMFQRSALGHLDHHAWLDRVQSDGQKLIDVLAQMGFHPRSERPAKR
;
A
#
# COMPACT_ATOMS: atom_id res chain seq x y z
N MET A 1 21.66 25.55 -56.96
CA MET A 1 21.30 25.06 -55.60
C MET A 1 20.11 24.15 -55.80
N ASP A 2 20.41 22.86 -55.94
CA ASP A 2 19.46 21.83 -56.32
C ASP A 2 18.78 21.19 -55.10
N THR A 3 17.52 20.85 -55.29
CA THR A 3 16.59 20.18 -54.38
C THR A 3 16.85 18.68 -54.31
N ALA A 4 16.85 18.13 -53.09
CA ALA A 4 16.57 16.72 -52.78
C ALA A 4 16.12 16.67 -51.32
N GLU A 5 14.84 16.49 -50.96
CA GLU A 5 14.03 15.28 -51.08
C GLU A 5 14.76 14.02 -50.60
N THR A 6 14.48 13.59 -49.37
CA THR A 6 14.65 12.18 -48.94
C THR A 6 13.74 11.88 -47.74
N SER A 7 12.63 11.23 -48.07
CA SER A 7 12.12 10.00 -47.46
C SER A 7 11.74 9.96 -45.98
N ARG A 8 10.43 10.13 -45.81
CA ARG A 8 9.55 9.61 -44.75
C ARG A 8 9.71 8.08 -44.61
N THR A 9 10.27 7.60 -43.49
CA THR A 9 10.14 6.18 -43.08
C THR A 9 9.19 6.08 -41.90
N ARG A 10 7.95 5.69 -42.21
CA ARG A 10 6.90 5.28 -41.29
C ARG A 10 7.19 3.85 -40.86
N ALA A 11 7.58 3.64 -39.61
CA ALA A 11 7.54 2.30 -39.01
C ALA A 11 6.14 2.04 -38.41
N PRO A 12 5.61 0.82 -38.52
CA PRO A 12 4.21 0.51 -38.26
C PRO A 12 3.87 0.43 -36.77
N ASP A 13 2.63 0.80 -36.47
CA ASP A 13 1.90 0.57 -35.23
C ASP A 13 1.36 -0.87 -35.22
N PRO A 14 1.80 -1.75 -34.31
CA PRO A 14 1.05 -2.94 -33.97
C PRO A 14 0.16 -2.62 -32.75
N ALA A 15 -1.03 -2.14 -33.05
CA ALA A 15 -2.18 -2.36 -32.20
C ALA A 15 -2.24 -3.86 -31.79
N LEU A 16 -2.81 -4.10 -30.61
CA LEU A 16 -3.18 -5.41 -30.05
C LEU A 16 -2.09 -6.14 -29.29
N ARG A 17 -1.60 -5.53 -28.20
CA ARG A 17 -1.12 -6.32 -27.06
C ARG A 17 -2.35 -6.72 -26.25
N GLU A 18 -2.98 -7.83 -26.62
CA GLU A 18 -3.96 -8.50 -25.76
C GLU A 18 -3.29 -8.73 -24.38
N PRO A 19 -3.95 -8.41 -23.26
CA PRO A 19 -3.47 -8.85 -21.97
C PRO A 19 -3.60 -10.37 -21.92
N GLN A 20 -2.45 -11.05 -21.99
CA GLN A 20 -2.38 -12.50 -21.75
C GLN A 20 -3.17 -12.84 -20.48
N PRO A 21 -4.15 -13.76 -20.52
CA PRO A 21 -4.75 -14.23 -19.29
C PRO A 21 -3.64 -14.90 -18.48
N PHE A 22 -3.45 -14.43 -17.24
CA PHE A 22 -2.55 -15.09 -16.32
C PHE A 22 -2.95 -16.57 -16.24
N VAL A 23 -2.01 -17.46 -16.53
CA VAL A 23 -2.24 -18.89 -16.34
C VAL A 23 -2.15 -19.11 -14.84
N ALA A 24 -3.31 -19.20 -14.19
CA ALA A 24 -3.39 -19.68 -12.82
C ALA A 24 -2.78 -21.07 -12.78
N VAL A 25 -1.61 -21.21 -12.15
CA VAL A 25 -1.05 -22.51 -11.78
C VAL A 25 -2.02 -23.13 -10.79
N SER A 26 -2.96 -23.90 -11.34
CA SER A 26 -3.80 -24.83 -10.60
C SER A 26 -3.16 -26.20 -10.71
N GLN A 27 -2.89 -26.75 -9.53
CA GLN A 27 -2.83 -28.17 -9.19
C GLN A 27 -1.55 -28.94 -9.52
N LEU A 28 -0.90 -29.39 -8.45
CA LEU A 28 -0.68 -30.82 -8.30
C LEU A 28 -0.91 -31.21 -6.82
N GLU A 29 -2.02 -31.90 -6.59
CA GLU A 29 -2.33 -32.72 -5.41
C GLU A 29 -1.31 -33.90 -5.34
N GLY A 30 -0.98 -34.58 -4.23
CA GLY A 30 -1.50 -34.70 -2.86
C GLY A 30 -0.44 -35.47 -2.02
N PRO A 31 -0.77 -36.41 -1.10
CA PRO A 31 -2.04 -36.69 -0.42
C PRO A 31 -1.94 -36.75 1.13
N ALA A 32 -3.13 -36.72 1.74
CA ALA A 32 -3.55 -37.42 2.96
C ALA A 32 -2.63 -37.48 4.19
N ASP A 33 -2.95 -36.67 5.22
CA ASP A 33 -3.20 -37.26 6.53
C ASP A 33 -4.25 -36.47 7.31
N GLY A 34 -5.16 -37.22 7.92
CA GLY A 34 -6.43 -36.73 8.42
C GLY A 34 -6.33 -35.89 9.70
N THR A 35 -7.03 -34.75 9.71
CA THR A 35 -7.71 -34.29 10.91
C THR A 35 -8.98 -33.54 10.52
N LEU A 36 -10.11 -34.22 10.64
CA LEU A 36 -11.44 -33.62 10.55
C LEU A 36 -11.61 -32.66 11.73
N THR A 37 -11.69 -31.36 11.47
CA THR A 37 -12.30 -30.39 12.39
C THR A 37 -13.10 -29.37 11.58
N GLN A 38 -14.40 -29.64 11.52
CA GLN A 38 -15.58 -28.81 11.27
C GLN A 38 -15.48 -27.53 10.41
N PRO A 39 -16.49 -27.28 9.55
CA PRO A 39 -16.62 -26.04 8.82
C PRO A 39 -16.96 -24.91 9.79
N ARG A 40 -15.97 -24.05 10.08
CA ARG A 40 -16.22 -22.77 10.77
C ARG A 40 -16.92 -21.82 9.79
N ARG A 41 -18.20 -22.08 9.50
CA ARG A 41 -19.17 -21.05 9.15
C ARG A 41 -19.29 -20.11 10.35
N ARG A 42 -18.32 -19.22 10.52
CA ARG A 42 -18.59 -17.92 11.13
C ARG A 42 -18.96 -17.00 9.99
N ALA A 43 -20.26 -16.87 9.77
CA ALA A 43 -20.79 -15.64 9.19
C ALA A 43 -20.27 -14.50 10.07
N GLN A 44 -19.39 -13.67 9.52
CA GLN A 44 -19.08 -12.39 10.13
C GLN A 44 -18.72 -11.40 9.04
N GLY A 45 -19.79 -10.91 8.40
CA GLY A 45 -19.85 -9.71 7.60
C GLY A 45 -18.94 -9.75 6.40
N GLU A 46 -19.54 -9.89 5.22
CA GLU A 46 -19.46 -8.83 4.21
C GLU A 46 -18.58 -7.66 4.68
N ARG A 47 -17.26 -7.82 4.56
CA ARG A 47 -16.36 -6.68 4.50
C ARG A 47 -16.69 -6.12 3.14
N ASP A 48 -17.78 -5.37 3.09
CA ASP A 48 -17.96 -4.35 2.11
C ASP A 48 -16.61 -3.66 2.09
N GLN A 49 -15.83 -3.93 1.05
CA GLN A 49 -14.47 -3.44 0.93
C GLN A 49 -14.65 -1.95 0.70
N ALA A 50 -14.88 -1.22 1.79
CA ALA A 50 -14.91 0.22 1.81
C ALA A 50 -13.52 0.63 1.34
N ALA A 51 -13.40 0.84 0.03
CA ALA A 51 -12.17 1.20 -0.62
C ALA A 51 -11.66 2.43 0.11
N ILE A 52 -10.43 2.37 0.61
CA ILE A 52 -9.82 3.53 1.27
C ILE A 52 -9.87 4.69 0.28
N PRO A 53 -10.48 5.83 0.64
CA PRO A 53 -10.48 7.00 -0.22
C PRO A 53 -9.07 7.37 -0.65
N VAL A 54 -8.85 7.58 -1.95
CA VAL A 54 -7.52 7.94 -2.49
C VAL A 54 -6.96 9.19 -1.80
N SER A 55 -7.82 10.13 -1.42
CA SER A 55 -7.45 11.32 -0.64
C SER A 55 -6.79 10.95 0.69
N LEU A 56 -7.38 10.01 1.45
CA LEU A 56 -6.83 9.53 2.72
C LEU A 56 -5.50 8.80 2.52
N LEU A 57 -5.37 8.01 1.44
CA LEU A 57 -4.11 7.33 1.12
C LEU A 57 -2.97 8.32 0.80
N LEU A 58 -3.27 9.38 0.03
CA LEU A 58 -2.30 10.44 -0.28
C LEU A 58 -1.93 11.23 0.98
N GLU A 59 -2.89 11.52 1.84
CA GLU A 59 -2.66 12.21 3.11
C GLU A 59 -1.82 11.37 4.07
N ALA A 60 -2.08 10.06 4.15
CA ALA A 60 -1.28 9.13 4.93
C ALA A 60 0.16 9.08 4.44
N THR A 61 0.36 9.03 3.12
CA THR A 61 1.70 9.03 2.52
C THR A 61 2.45 10.33 2.82
N ARG A 62 1.75 11.47 2.72
CA ARG A 62 2.33 12.79 3.03
C ARG A 62 2.74 12.90 4.50
N THR A 63 1.84 12.52 5.42
CA THR A 63 2.09 12.56 6.87
C THR A 63 3.18 11.59 7.30
N ALA A 64 3.22 10.39 6.72
CA ALA A 64 4.31 9.43 6.93
C ALA A 64 5.67 10.01 6.50
N GLY A 65 5.73 10.67 5.34
CA GLY A 65 6.97 11.34 4.90
C GLY A 65 7.39 12.50 5.82
N MET A 66 6.45 13.27 6.38
CA MET A 66 6.75 14.30 7.39
C MET A 66 7.33 13.67 8.65
N PHE A 67 6.65 12.66 9.20
CA PHE A 67 7.12 11.95 10.38
C PHE A 67 8.51 11.35 10.17
N GLN A 68 8.78 10.72 9.03
CA GLN A 68 10.10 10.17 8.70
C GLN A 68 11.17 11.27 8.68
N ARG A 69 10.91 12.43 8.05
CA ARG A 69 11.87 13.55 8.06
C ARG A 69 12.09 14.11 9.45
N SER A 70 11.04 14.19 10.27
CA SER A 70 11.14 14.62 11.65
C SER A 70 11.95 13.62 12.48
N ALA A 71 11.71 12.31 12.33
CA ALA A 71 12.43 11.26 13.03
C ALA A 71 13.91 11.17 12.64
N LEU A 72 14.23 11.43 11.36
CA LEU A 72 15.60 11.41 10.82
C LEU A 72 16.33 12.76 10.93
N GLY A 73 15.63 13.83 11.36
CA GLY A 73 16.21 15.16 11.53
C GLY A 73 17.29 15.18 12.61
N HIS A 74 18.20 16.17 12.55
CA HIS A 74 19.28 16.31 13.54
C HIS A 74 18.72 16.37 14.97
N LEU A 75 19.13 15.37 15.77
CA LEU A 75 18.71 15.16 17.16
C LEU A 75 19.07 16.34 18.08
N ASP A 76 20.03 17.18 17.68
CA ASP A 76 20.57 18.28 18.49
C ASP A 76 19.70 19.53 18.52
N HIS A 77 18.60 19.57 17.76
CA HIS A 77 17.72 20.72 17.80
C HIS A 77 16.72 20.57 18.96
N HIS A 78 16.69 21.54 19.88
CA HIS A 78 15.82 21.52 21.07
C HIS A 78 14.33 21.22 20.80
N ALA A 79 13.82 21.55 19.61
CA ALA A 79 12.43 21.30 19.19
C ALA A 79 12.25 20.03 18.35
N TRP A 80 13.25 19.14 18.28
CA TRP A 80 13.18 17.91 17.50
C TRP A 80 12.10 16.96 18.03
N LEU A 81 12.10 16.68 19.35
CA LEU A 81 11.11 15.81 19.99
C LEU A 81 9.68 16.29 19.74
N ASP A 82 9.43 17.59 19.89
CA ASP A 82 8.10 18.18 19.67
C ASP A 82 7.63 17.99 18.23
N ARG A 83 8.53 18.14 17.25
CA ARG A 83 8.22 17.89 15.84
C ARG A 83 7.91 16.43 15.56
N VAL A 84 8.70 15.51 16.10
CA VAL A 84 8.46 14.06 15.97
C VAL A 84 7.11 13.68 16.57
N GLN A 85 6.78 14.19 17.76
CA GLN A 85 5.49 13.93 18.42
C GLN A 85 4.33 14.52 17.62
N SER A 86 4.43 15.78 17.21
CA SER A 86 3.38 16.45 16.40
C SER A 86 3.13 15.70 15.09
N ASP A 87 4.17 15.36 14.34
CA ASP A 87 4.00 14.67 13.05
C ASP A 87 3.58 13.21 13.22
N GLY A 88 4.01 12.56 14.30
CA GLY A 88 3.55 11.24 14.69
C GLY A 88 2.05 11.24 15.02
N GLN A 89 1.56 12.24 15.77
CA GLN A 89 0.15 12.36 16.09
C GLN A 89 -0.70 12.55 14.82
N LYS A 90 -0.28 13.44 13.91
CA LYS A 90 -0.98 13.63 12.62
C LYS A 90 -1.06 12.32 11.83
N LEU A 91 0.01 11.53 11.80
CA LEU A 91 0.01 10.23 11.13
C LEU A 91 -0.98 9.26 11.80
N ILE A 92 -0.99 9.19 13.13
CA ILE A 92 -1.94 8.37 13.89
C ILE A 92 -3.39 8.77 13.57
N ASP A 93 -3.69 10.07 13.53
CA ASP A 93 -5.04 10.56 13.26
C ASP A 93 -5.53 10.18 11.85
N VAL A 94 -4.66 10.24 10.84
CA VAL A 94 -5.00 9.83 9.47
C VAL A 94 -5.15 8.31 9.38
N LEU A 95 -4.28 7.54 10.05
CA LEU A 95 -4.38 6.08 10.14
C LEU A 95 -5.70 5.66 10.82
N ALA A 96 -6.12 6.37 11.88
CA ALA A 96 -7.38 6.12 12.57
C ALA A 96 -8.60 6.37 11.66
N GLN A 97 -8.58 7.41 10.83
CA GLN A 97 -9.62 7.65 9.82
C GLN A 97 -9.73 6.52 8.79
N MET A 98 -8.62 5.82 8.52
CA MET A 98 -8.61 4.62 7.67
C MET A 98 -8.93 3.32 8.44
N GLY A 99 -9.26 3.42 9.73
CA GLY A 99 -9.62 2.28 10.58
C GLY A 99 -8.43 1.57 11.25
N PHE A 100 -7.20 2.07 11.09
CA PHE A 100 -6.03 1.55 11.79
C PHE A 100 -5.95 2.13 13.19
N HIS A 101 -6.03 1.27 14.19
CA HIS A 101 -5.92 1.66 15.59
C HIS A 101 -4.62 1.13 16.16
N PRO A 102 -3.83 1.95 16.88
CA PRO A 102 -2.66 1.46 17.58
C PRO A 102 -3.10 0.39 18.57
N ARG A 103 -2.42 -0.75 18.55
CA ARG A 103 -2.65 -1.81 19.53
C ARG A 103 -2.26 -1.22 20.88
N SER A 104 -3.22 -0.98 21.77
CA SER A 104 -2.91 -0.51 23.13
C SER A 104 -1.93 -1.49 23.74
N GLU A 105 -0.67 -1.08 23.86
CA GLU A 105 0.34 -1.91 24.50
C GLU A 105 -0.10 -2.09 25.95
N ARG A 106 -0.29 -3.37 26.33
CA ARG A 106 -0.45 -3.74 27.73
C ARG A 106 0.78 -3.17 28.45
N PRO A 107 0.62 -2.29 29.46
CA PRO A 107 1.75 -1.61 30.07
C PRO A 107 2.78 -2.67 30.48
N ALA A 108 4.01 -2.53 30.00
CA ALA A 108 5.11 -3.38 30.41
C ALA A 108 5.19 -3.27 31.93
N LYS A 109 4.79 -4.35 32.62
CA LYS A 109 4.93 -4.46 34.07
C LYS A 109 6.42 -4.28 34.37
N ARG A 110 6.73 -3.17 35.05
CA ARG A 110 8.00 -2.98 35.75
C ARG A 110 8.13 -3.99 36.86
#